data_AF-A0A5E4ZDW4-F1
#
_entry.id   AF-A0A5E4ZDW4-F1
#
_cell.length_a   1.000
_cell.length_b   1.000
_cell.length_c   1.000
_cell.angle_alpha   90.00
_cell.angle_beta   90.00
_cell.angle_gamma   90.00
#
_symmetry.space_group_name_H-M   'P 1'
#
loop_
_entity.id
_entity.type
_entity.pdbx_description
1 polymer ?
#
loop_
_entity_poly.entity_id
_entity_poly.type
_entity_poly.pdbx_seq_one_letter_code
_entity_poly.pdbx_strand_id
1 'polypeptide(L)'
;MRYSHCRFFFALFGGCLNFAQISQAQEPPNAFSLASCTPGQIAMRIDDNGDGDRASHAGVHLTVKNTTSSPCALSRRPEIEFEDRQLNPLRTVRSLSRGMRLGPVLPPLVLAPGQSYVSNVQWISGDVSGKGRCITPTFLALRLAGEMSRVLFSWQLCGPENSPPRYSVTFFEPAKGN
;
A
#
# COMPACT_ATOMS: atom_id res chain seq x y z
N MET A 1 -68.51 -42.70 -35.24
CA MET A 1 -69.53 -42.55 -34.18
C MET A 1 -69.40 -41.17 -33.54
N ARG A 2 -70.52 -40.42 -33.51
CA ARG A 2 -70.95 -39.35 -32.59
C ARG A 2 -70.06 -38.13 -32.27
N TYR A 3 -70.64 -36.95 -32.61
CA TYR A 3 -70.78 -35.68 -31.85
C TYR A 3 -69.52 -34.96 -31.31
N SER A 4 -69.47 -33.65 -31.03
CA SER A 4 -70.18 -32.41 -31.40
C SER A 4 -69.72 -31.36 -30.37
N HIS A 5 -69.48 -30.11 -30.79
CA HIS A 5 -69.25 -28.90 -29.97
C HIS A 5 -68.02 -28.93 -29.02
N CYS A 6 -67.39 -27.83 -28.60
CA CYS A 6 -67.77 -26.44 -28.52
C CYS A 6 -66.51 -25.55 -28.50
N ARG A 7 -66.65 -24.32 -29.01
CA ARG A 7 -65.70 -23.20 -28.88
C ARG A 7 -65.41 -22.88 -27.41
N PHE A 8 -64.24 -22.35 -27.07
CA PHE A 8 -64.15 -21.15 -26.21
C PHE A 8 -62.76 -20.47 -26.29
N PHE A 9 -62.82 -19.16 -26.49
CA PHE A 9 -61.76 -18.15 -26.40
C PHE A 9 -60.96 -18.23 -25.10
N PHE A 10 -59.66 -17.90 -25.13
CA PHE A 10 -59.06 -16.89 -24.24
C PHE A 10 -57.68 -16.46 -24.77
N ALA A 11 -57.56 -15.18 -25.10
CA ALA A 11 -56.28 -14.51 -25.27
C ALA A 11 -55.62 -14.34 -23.91
N LEU A 12 -54.31 -14.58 -23.80
CA LEU A 12 -53.46 -14.02 -22.74
C LEU A 12 -52.03 -13.89 -23.28
N PHE A 13 -51.55 -12.65 -23.29
CA PHE A 13 -50.20 -12.22 -23.62
C PHE A 13 -49.16 -13.00 -22.81
N GLY A 14 -48.49 -13.95 -23.44
CA GLY A 14 -47.26 -14.57 -22.92
C GLY A 14 -46.06 -13.68 -23.21
N GLY A 15 -45.93 -12.58 -22.46
CA GLY A 15 -44.75 -11.72 -22.52
C GLY A 15 -43.54 -12.46 -21.96
N CYS A 16 -42.57 -12.79 -22.82
CA CYS A 16 -41.25 -13.23 -22.42
C CYS A 16 -40.58 -12.15 -21.55
N LEU A 17 -40.58 -12.33 -20.23
CA LEU A 17 -39.75 -11.54 -19.32
C LEU A 17 -38.29 -11.98 -19.51
N ASN A 18 -37.64 -11.40 -20.53
CA ASN A 18 -36.19 -11.41 -20.64
C ASN A 18 -35.62 -10.56 -19.49
N PHE A 19 -35.12 -11.21 -18.44
CA PHE A 19 -34.21 -10.55 -17.50
C PHE A 19 -32.88 -10.32 -18.22
N ALA A 20 -32.76 -9.19 -18.92
CA ALA A 20 -31.46 -8.68 -19.33
C ALA A 20 -30.72 -8.22 -18.06
N GLN A 21 -29.81 -9.07 -17.56
CA GLN A 21 -28.88 -8.67 -16.51
C GLN A 21 -27.91 -7.63 -17.09
N ILE A 22 -28.17 -6.35 -16.81
CA ILE A 22 -27.23 -5.27 -17.11
C ILE A 22 -26.10 -5.39 -16.10
N SER A 23 -25.03 -6.09 -16.49
CA SER A 23 -23.76 -6.05 -15.77
C SER A 23 -23.17 -4.66 -15.97
N GLN A 24 -23.43 -3.73 -15.04
CA GLN A 24 -22.74 -2.45 -15.06
C GLN A 24 -21.27 -2.69 -14.73
N ALA A 25 -20.42 -2.61 -15.74
CA ALA A 25 -18.98 -2.46 -15.56
C ALA A 25 -18.75 -1.06 -14.98
N GLN A 26 -18.75 -0.95 -13.66
CA GLN A 26 -18.44 0.31 -12.99
C GLN A 26 -16.96 0.60 -13.25
N GLU A 27 -16.70 1.72 -13.95
CA GLU A 27 -15.33 2.13 -14.28
C GLU A 27 -14.53 2.26 -12.97
N PRO A 28 -13.30 1.70 -12.91
CA PRO A 28 -12.53 1.74 -11.68
C PRO A 28 -12.34 3.20 -11.25
N PRO A 29 -12.48 3.50 -9.95
CA PRO A 29 -12.33 4.86 -9.45
C PRO A 29 -10.97 5.44 -9.88
N ASN A 30 -10.96 6.70 -10.30
CA ASN A 30 -9.73 7.39 -10.69
C ASN A 30 -8.99 7.88 -9.43
N ALA A 31 -7.75 7.44 -9.23
CA ALA A 31 -6.96 7.83 -8.06
C ALA A 31 -6.75 9.34 -7.93
N PHE A 32 -6.75 10.10 -9.04
CA PHE A 32 -6.60 11.56 -9.01
C PHE A 32 -7.85 12.29 -8.52
N SER A 33 -9.03 11.66 -8.54
CA SER A 33 -10.27 12.25 -8.04
C SER A 33 -10.61 11.83 -6.61
N LEU A 34 -9.80 10.97 -5.99
CA LEU A 34 -9.96 10.54 -4.60
C LEU A 34 -9.19 11.45 -3.65
N ALA A 35 -9.72 11.63 -2.45
CA ALA A 35 -8.96 12.24 -1.35
C ALA A 35 -7.75 11.35 -0.99
N SER A 36 -6.64 11.98 -0.59
CA SER A 36 -5.47 11.25 -0.10
C SER A 36 -5.82 10.43 1.14
N CYS A 37 -5.24 9.25 1.27
CA CYS A 37 -5.40 8.44 2.47
C CYS A 37 -4.88 9.18 3.70
N THR A 38 -5.63 9.14 4.80
CA THR A 38 -5.23 9.69 6.10
C THR A 38 -4.77 8.58 7.06
N PRO A 39 -4.04 8.89 8.14
CA PRO A 39 -3.64 7.88 9.13
C PRO A 39 -4.82 7.07 9.71
N GLY A 40 -5.97 7.71 9.94
CA GLY A 40 -7.16 7.03 10.47
C GLY A 40 -7.80 6.02 9.51
N GLN A 41 -7.44 6.06 8.21
CA GLN A 41 -7.94 5.12 7.21
C GLN A 41 -7.03 3.92 6.98
N ILE A 42 -5.79 3.97 7.49
CA ILE A 42 -4.73 3.03 7.12
C ILE A 42 -4.22 2.29 8.35
N ALA A 43 -4.20 0.96 8.26
CA ALA A 43 -3.36 0.15 9.13
C ALA A 43 -1.99 -0.05 8.49
N MET A 44 -0.93 0.25 9.25
CA MET A 44 0.45 -0.03 8.87
C MET A 44 0.96 -1.28 9.58
N ARG A 45 1.80 -2.05 8.88
CA ARG A 45 2.46 -3.23 9.45
C ARG A 45 3.85 -3.39 8.85
N ILE A 46 4.76 -3.92 9.65
CA ILE A 46 6.09 -4.32 9.20
C ILE A 46 6.21 -5.85 9.27
N ASP A 47 6.73 -6.44 8.21
CA ASP A 47 7.15 -7.84 8.14
C ASP A 47 8.67 -7.94 7.96
N ASP A 48 9.31 -8.86 8.67
CA ASP A 48 10.74 -9.16 8.58
C ASP A 48 11.15 -9.93 7.30
N ASN A 49 10.19 -10.25 6.43
CA ASN A 49 10.39 -10.90 5.14
C ASN A 49 10.86 -9.95 4.02
N GLY A 50 11.44 -8.79 4.36
CA GLY A 50 11.97 -7.87 3.36
C GLY A 50 13.28 -8.40 2.77
N ASP A 51 13.50 -8.17 1.48
CA ASP A 51 14.74 -8.60 0.83
C ASP A 51 15.92 -7.83 1.42
N GLY A 52 16.87 -8.54 2.06
CA GLY A 52 18.17 -8.01 2.46
C GLY A 52 19.23 -8.49 1.48
N ASP A 53 19.69 -7.62 0.58
CA ASP A 53 20.49 -8.06 -0.58
C ASP A 53 21.86 -8.69 -0.21
N ARG A 54 22.36 -8.54 1.03
CA ARG A 54 23.71 -8.97 1.48
C ARG A 54 23.79 -9.18 3.01
N ALA A 55 24.81 -9.90 3.50
CA ALA A 55 25.03 -10.24 4.92
C ALA A 55 25.05 -9.07 5.94
N SER A 56 25.22 -7.82 5.48
CA SER A 56 25.17 -6.62 6.36
C SER A 56 24.02 -5.68 6.02
N HIS A 57 23.15 -6.08 5.09
CA HIS A 57 21.95 -5.35 4.73
C HIS A 57 20.74 -6.08 5.32
N ALA A 58 19.85 -5.34 5.95
CA ALA A 58 18.57 -5.83 6.41
C ALA A 58 17.46 -5.15 5.61
N GLY A 59 16.30 -5.79 5.55
CA GLY A 59 15.13 -5.26 4.90
C GLY A 59 13.86 -5.68 5.61
N VAL A 60 12.82 -4.86 5.46
CA VAL A 60 11.46 -5.20 5.89
C VAL A 60 10.45 -4.80 4.82
N HIS A 61 9.33 -5.51 4.79
CA HIS A 61 8.16 -5.07 4.05
C HIS A 61 7.29 -4.16 4.89
N LEU A 62 7.12 -2.91 4.44
CA LEU A 62 6.11 -1.99 4.93
C LEU A 62 4.80 -2.24 4.18
N THR A 63 3.81 -2.79 4.88
CA THR A 63 2.46 -3.00 4.35
C THR A 63 1.52 -1.90 4.83
N VAL A 64 0.72 -1.35 3.92
CA VAL A 64 -0.39 -0.43 4.20
C VAL A 64 -1.70 -1.04 3.75
N LYS A 65 -2.73 -1.03 4.61
CA LYS A 65 -4.07 -1.57 4.32
C LYS A 65 -5.13 -0.52 4.62
N ASN A 66 -6.07 -0.30 3.69
CA ASN A 66 -7.25 0.51 3.99
C ASN A 66 -8.22 -0.29 4.86
N THR A 67 -8.51 0.22 6.05
CA THR A 67 -9.39 -0.43 7.05
C THR A 67 -10.81 0.12 7.02
N THR A 68 -11.08 1.12 6.19
CA THR A 68 -12.38 1.78 6.09
C THR A 68 -13.18 1.29 4.88
N SER A 69 -14.46 1.65 4.84
CA SER A 69 -15.36 1.32 3.74
C SER A 69 -15.25 2.26 2.53
N SER A 70 -14.38 3.27 2.57
CA SER A 70 -14.23 4.27 1.51
C SER A 70 -12.85 4.18 0.87
N PRO A 71 -12.74 4.24 -0.48
CA PRO A 71 -11.45 4.25 -1.15
C PRO A 71 -10.72 5.59 -0.92
N CYS A 72 -9.40 5.56 -1.01
CA CYS A 72 -8.55 6.74 -0.94
C CYS A 72 -7.36 6.65 -1.91
N ALA A 73 -6.72 7.79 -2.19
CA ALA A 73 -5.52 7.88 -3.01
C ALA A 73 -4.26 7.70 -2.15
N LEU A 74 -3.45 6.69 -2.44
CA LEU A 74 -2.17 6.45 -1.82
C LEU A 74 -1.05 6.92 -2.75
N SER A 75 -0.13 7.77 -2.24
CA SER A 75 1.07 8.12 -3.00
C SER A 75 1.86 6.86 -3.30
N ARG A 76 2.19 6.62 -4.59
CA ARG A 76 2.97 5.44 -4.99
C ARG A 76 4.40 5.47 -4.43
N ARG A 77 4.94 6.66 -4.11
CA ARG A 77 6.26 6.84 -3.51
C ARG A 77 6.11 7.02 -2.00
N PRO A 78 6.54 6.05 -1.17
CA PRO A 78 6.54 6.23 0.27
C PRO A 78 7.46 7.39 0.67
N GLU A 79 6.96 8.22 1.59
CA GLU A 79 7.70 9.23 2.31
C GLU A 79 7.78 8.79 3.76
N ILE A 80 8.93 8.21 4.13
CA ILE A 80 9.13 7.62 5.45
C ILE A 80 10.19 8.37 6.25
N GLU A 81 10.02 8.35 7.57
CA GLU A 81 10.94 8.91 8.55
C GLU A 81 11.16 7.87 9.66
N PHE A 82 12.36 7.88 10.25
CA PHE A 82 12.67 7.06 11.42
C PHE A 82 12.64 7.97 12.65
N GLU A 83 11.95 7.56 13.70
CA GLU A 83 11.74 8.40 14.89
C GLU A 83 12.19 7.70 16.19
N ASP A 84 12.55 8.48 17.20
CA ASP A 84 12.82 7.99 18.55
C ASP A 84 11.52 7.81 19.38
N ARG A 85 11.65 7.48 20.66
CA ARG A 85 10.49 7.30 21.57
C ARG A 85 9.70 8.59 21.82
N GLN A 86 10.35 9.73 21.62
CA GLN A 86 9.77 11.06 21.80
C GLN A 86 9.17 11.60 20.49
N LEU A 87 9.13 10.77 19.43
CA LEU A 87 8.65 11.11 18.08
C LEU A 87 9.54 12.16 17.39
N ASN A 88 10.79 12.30 17.80
CA ASN A 88 11.72 13.17 17.09
C ASN A 88 12.29 12.42 15.87
N PRO A 89 12.39 13.08 14.70
CA PRO A 89 13.00 12.48 13.53
C PRO A 89 14.50 12.26 13.76
N LEU A 90 14.94 11.03 13.50
CA LEU A 90 16.33 10.64 13.54
C LEU A 90 17.02 10.96 12.21
N ARG A 91 18.27 11.42 12.30
CA ARG A 91 19.06 11.79 11.12
C ARG A 91 19.39 10.55 10.30
N THR A 92 18.70 10.39 9.18
CA THR A 92 18.89 9.33 8.19
C THR A 92 18.92 9.92 6.78
N VAL A 93 19.46 9.17 5.81
CA VAL A 93 19.50 9.61 4.40
C VAL A 93 18.89 8.56 3.51
N ARG A 94 17.88 8.95 2.73
CA ARG A 94 17.32 8.09 1.68
C ARG A 94 18.31 7.95 0.53
N SER A 95 18.78 6.74 0.31
CA SER A 95 19.41 6.31 -0.93
C SER A 95 18.34 6.17 -2.02
N LEU A 96 18.57 6.78 -3.16
CA LEU A 96 17.74 6.55 -4.33
C LEU A 96 18.06 5.15 -4.86
N SER A 97 17.11 4.23 -4.77
CA SER A 97 17.22 2.91 -5.41
C SER A 97 17.45 3.06 -6.92
N ARG A 98 18.11 2.08 -7.57
CA ARG A 98 18.13 2.02 -9.05
C ARG A 98 16.68 1.98 -9.54
N GLY A 99 16.30 2.92 -10.41
CA GLY A 99 14.93 3.08 -10.91
C GLY A 99 14.11 4.18 -10.23
N MET A 100 14.59 4.77 -9.13
CA MET A 100 13.91 5.85 -8.41
C MET A 100 14.34 7.27 -8.81
N ARG A 101 15.17 7.40 -9.86
CA ARG A 101 15.50 8.68 -10.53
C ARG A 101 14.21 9.35 -11.01
N LEU A 102 14.25 10.67 -11.20
CA LEU A 102 13.14 11.52 -11.69
C LEU A 102 12.57 10.95 -13.01
N GLY A 103 11.68 9.97 -12.90
CA GLY A 103 10.85 9.46 -13.97
C GLY A 103 9.57 10.30 -14.06
N PRO A 104 8.67 9.99 -15.00
CA PRO A 104 7.38 10.66 -15.10
C PRO A 104 6.63 10.61 -13.76
N VAL A 105 5.80 11.62 -13.49
CA VAL A 105 4.96 11.68 -12.29
C VAL A 105 4.18 10.38 -12.20
N LEU A 106 4.47 9.58 -11.15
CA LEU A 106 3.79 8.31 -10.95
C LEU A 106 2.38 8.60 -10.44
N PRO A 107 1.33 8.09 -11.10
CA PRO A 107 -0.03 8.30 -10.64
C PRO A 107 -0.20 7.67 -9.24
N PRO A 108 -1.00 8.31 -8.36
CA PRO A 108 -1.41 7.70 -7.11
C PRO A 108 -2.08 6.35 -7.35
N LEU A 109 -2.06 5.53 -6.31
CA LEU A 109 -2.74 4.25 -6.27
C LEU A 109 -4.13 4.46 -5.68
N VAL A 110 -5.13 3.77 -6.23
CA VAL A 110 -6.38 3.59 -5.49
C VAL A 110 -6.14 2.53 -4.44
N LEU A 111 -6.46 2.85 -3.19
CA LEU A 111 -6.50 1.90 -2.11
C LEU A 111 -7.97 1.63 -1.73
N ALA A 112 -8.54 0.58 -2.32
CA ALA A 112 -9.92 0.18 -2.05
C ALA A 112 -10.08 -0.37 -0.62
N PRO A 113 -11.32 -0.43 -0.09
CA PRO A 113 -11.60 -1.05 1.21
C PRO A 113 -10.99 -2.45 1.33
N GLY A 114 -10.20 -2.67 2.39
CA GLY A 114 -9.52 -3.94 2.65
C GLY A 114 -8.29 -4.22 1.77
N GLN A 115 -8.03 -3.42 0.73
CA GLN A 115 -6.88 -3.60 -0.15
C GLN A 115 -5.58 -3.25 0.56
N SER A 116 -4.52 -3.97 0.23
CA SER A 116 -3.18 -3.76 0.79
C SER A 116 -2.14 -3.52 -0.30
N TYR A 117 -1.19 -2.64 -0.01
CA TYR A 117 0.02 -2.44 -0.80
C TYR A 117 1.24 -2.63 0.08
N VAL A 118 2.34 -3.04 -0.54
CA VAL A 118 3.61 -3.32 0.12
C VAL A 118 4.73 -2.54 -0.53
N SER A 119 5.69 -2.11 0.28
CA SER A 119 6.95 -1.52 -0.16
C SER A 119 8.09 -2.17 0.62
N ASN A 120 9.24 -2.37 -0.01
CA ASN A 120 10.44 -2.89 0.64
C ASN A 120 11.29 -1.72 1.14
N VAL A 121 11.68 -1.75 2.42
CA VAL A 121 12.59 -0.80 3.06
C VAL A 121 13.88 -1.55 3.38
N GLN A 122 15.03 -1.08 2.90
CA GLN A 122 16.32 -1.72 3.16
C GLN A 122 17.32 -0.75 3.77
N TRP A 123 18.25 -1.25 4.58
CA TRP A 123 19.32 -0.46 5.22
C TRP A 123 20.51 -1.36 5.55
N ILE A 124 21.59 -0.74 6.03
CA ILE A 124 22.76 -1.46 6.56
C ILE A 124 22.54 -1.70 8.06
N SER A 125 22.50 -2.95 8.50
CA SER A 125 22.22 -3.32 9.90
C SER A 125 23.47 -3.61 10.74
N GLY A 126 24.63 -3.84 10.11
CA GLY A 126 25.89 -4.13 10.79
C GLY A 126 26.93 -3.03 10.63
N ASP A 127 27.78 -2.84 11.65
CA ASP A 127 28.97 -2.01 11.51
C ASP A 127 30.00 -2.73 10.62
N VAL A 128 29.95 -2.43 9.32
CA VAL A 128 30.88 -2.97 8.33
C VAL A 128 32.27 -2.35 8.39
N SER A 129 32.49 -1.34 9.24
CA SER A 129 33.69 -0.49 9.24
C SER A 129 34.49 -0.49 10.55
N GLY A 130 33.93 -1.05 11.64
CA GLY A 130 34.53 -1.01 12.99
C GLY A 130 34.54 0.37 13.65
N LYS A 131 34.08 1.41 12.94
CA LYS A 131 33.91 2.80 13.40
C LYS A 131 32.53 3.35 13.02
N GLY A 132 31.58 2.47 12.70
CA GLY A 132 30.27 2.86 12.23
C GLY A 132 29.45 3.51 13.34
N ARG A 133 28.54 4.42 12.97
CA ARG A 133 27.53 4.92 13.90
C ARG A 133 26.23 4.17 13.62
N CYS A 134 25.68 3.58 14.68
CA CYS A 134 24.39 2.92 14.63
C CYS A 134 23.35 3.70 15.44
N ILE A 135 22.11 3.70 14.97
CA ILE A 135 20.94 4.27 15.65
C ILE A 135 19.88 3.17 15.79
N THR A 136 19.06 3.27 16.83
CA THR A 136 17.95 2.34 17.07
C THR A 136 16.65 3.14 17.13
N PRO A 137 15.98 3.35 15.98
CA PRO A 137 14.67 3.99 15.96
C PRO A 137 13.66 3.20 16.76
N THR A 138 12.64 3.88 17.27
CA THR A 138 11.47 3.23 17.88
C THR A 138 10.33 3.10 16.89
N PHE A 139 10.20 4.07 15.98
CA PHE A 139 9.12 4.09 15.01
C PHE A 139 9.65 4.26 13.59
N LEU A 140 8.94 3.66 12.65
CA LEU A 140 8.93 4.04 11.25
C LEU A 140 7.63 4.80 11.01
N ALA A 141 7.74 6.06 10.62
CA ALA A 141 6.63 6.93 10.29
C ALA A 141 6.46 7.02 8.77
N LEU A 142 5.22 6.97 8.29
CA LEU A 142 4.83 7.20 6.91
C LEU A 142 3.97 8.45 6.84
N ARG A 143 4.34 9.38 5.95
CA ARG A 143 3.55 10.59 5.71
C ARG A 143 2.33 10.26 4.84
N LEU A 144 1.15 10.62 5.34
CA LEU A 144 -0.17 10.41 4.74
C LEU A 144 -0.99 11.70 4.88
N ALA A 145 -1.40 12.31 3.76
CA ALA A 145 -2.16 13.56 3.74
C ALA A 145 -1.54 14.70 4.61
N GLY A 146 -0.21 14.73 4.74
CA GLY A 146 0.51 15.72 5.56
C GLY A 146 0.68 15.32 7.03
N GLU A 147 0.06 14.24 7.48
CA GLU A 147 0.18 13.68 8.83
C GLU A 147 1.06 12.43 8.85
N MET A 148 1.43 11.95 10.04
CA MET A 148 2.27 10.76 10.22
C MET A 148 1.46 9.59 10.77
N SER A 149 1.46 8.48 10.03
CA SER A 149 1.07 7.17 10.56
C SER A 149 2.32 6.39 10.97
N ARG A 150 2.26 5.66 12.08
CA ARG A 150 3.45 5.06 12.71
C ARG A 150 3.26 3.57 12.95
N VAL A 151 4.39 2.87 12.92
CA VAL A 151 4.49 1.47 13.32
C VAL A 151 5.79 1.27 14.09
N LEU A 152 5.79 0.35 15.05
CA LEU A 152 6.99 0.01 15.81
C LEU A 152 8.08 -0.52 14.88
N PHE A 153 9.30 -0.05 15.12
CA PHE A 153 10.49 -0.45 14.39
C PHE A 153 11.51 -0.97 15.38
N SER A 154 11.93 -2.23 15.23
CA SER A 154 12.75 -2.93 16.22
C SER A 154 14.17 -3.21 15.74
N TRP A 155 14.59 -2.60 14.63
CA TRP A 155 15.90 -2.85 14.04
C TRP A 155 16.86 -1.68 14.23
N GLN A 156 18.14 -1.98 14.15
CA GLN A 156 19.22 -0.99 14.18
C GLN A 156 19.61 -0.60 12.75
N LEU A 157 19.86 0.69 12.53
CA LEU A 157 20.43 1.20 11.29
C LEU A 157 21.87 1.68 11.55
N CYS A 158 22.80 1.23 10.73
CA CYS A 158 24.21 1.60 10.81
C CYS A 158 24.65 2.37 9.57
N GLY A 159 25.63 3.25 9.75
CA GLY A 159 26.27 4.01 8.68
C GLY A 159 27.76 4.23 8.98
N PRO A 160 28.51 4.74 7.99
CA PRO A 160 29.93 5.07 8.16
C PRO A 160 30.16 6.08 9.29
N GLU A 161 31.39 6.12 9.81
CA GLU A 161 31.82 7.11 10.79
C GLU A 161 31.45 8.54 10.33
N ASN A 162 30.88 9.33 11.23
CA ASN A 162 30.44 10.72 10.99
C ASN A 162 29.38 10.90 9.88
N SER A 163 28.75 9.83 9.39
CA SER A 163 27.69 9.89 8.39
C SER A 163 26.38 9.32 8.95
N PRO A 164 25.22 9.92 8.64
CA PRO A 164 23.94 9.32 9.01
C PRO A 164 23.73 7.99 8.29
N PRO A 165 23.06 7.01 8.93
CA PRO A 165 22.67 5.77 8.29
C PRO A 165 21.83 6.03 7.03
N ARG A 166 22.02 5.17 6.04
CA ARG A 166 21.32 5.25 4.76
C ARG A 166 20.28 4.14 4.65
N TYR A 167 19.15 4.46 4.03
CA TYR A 167 18.09 3.50 3.74
C TYR A 167 17.58 3.66 2.31
N SER A 168 17.07 2.61 1.70
CA SER A 168 16.31 2.66 0.45
C SER A 168 14.87 2.23 0.71
N VAL A 169 13.95 2.68 -0.14
CA VAL A 169 12.55 2.24 -0.08
C VAL A 169 11.95 2.20 -1.48
N THR A 170 11.32 1.08 -1.85
CA THR A 170 10.72 0.88 -3.18
C THR A 170 9.37 1.59 -3.29
N PHE A 171 8.78 1.61 -4.49
CA PHE A 171 7.40 2.04 -4.65
C PHE A 171 6.44 1.07 -3.98
N PHE A 172 5.24 1.56 -3.65
CA PHE A 172 4.15 0.67 -3.27
C PHE A 172 3.70 -0.16 -4.47
N GLU A 173 3.60 -1.47 -4.26
CA GLU A 173 3.09 -2.46 -5.20
C GLU A 173 1.96 -3.25 -4.54
N PRO A 174 1.01 -3.81 -5.31
CA PRO A 174 -0.06 -4.61 -4.73
C PRO A 174 0.53 -5.72 -3.85
N ALA A 175 0.04 -5.86 -2.62
CA ALA A 175 0.44 -6.97 -1.79
C ALA A 175 -0.02 -8.28 -2.46
N LYS A 176 0.86 -9.27 -2.56
CA LYS A 176 0.47 -10.61 -3.04
C LYS A 176 -0.56 -11.16 -2.05
N GLY A 177 -1.70 -11.64 -2.55
CA GLY A 177 -2.70 -12.29 -1.71
C GLY A 177 -2.09 -13.52 -1.05
N ASN A 178 -2.21 -13.60 0.28
CA ASN A 178 -1.98 -14.84 1.03
C ASN A 178 -3.16 -15.79 0.83
#